data_AF-A0A915K5D2-F1
#
_entry.id   AF-A0A915K5D2-F1
#
_cell.length_a   1.000
_cell.length_b   1.000
_cell.length_c   1.000
_cell.angle_alpha   90.00
_cell.angle_beta   90.00
_cell.angle_gamma   90.00
#
_symmetry.space_group_name_H-M   'P 1'
#
loop_
_entity.id
_entity.type
_entity.pdbx_description
1 polymer ?
#
loop_
_entity_poly.entity_id
_entity_poly.type
_entity_poly.pdbx_seq_one_letter_code
_entity_poly.pdbx_strand_id
1 'polypeptide(L)' 'MDEYCQAKPTRADYLFVAGHHPMYSIGDHGSDKYLIEIFKPLFEEYNVTAYLSGHDHNLQ' A
#
# COMPACT_ATOMS: atom_id res chain seq x y z
N MET A 1 9.97 -5.68 18.39
CA MET A 1 9.51 -5.87 16.99
C MET A 1 8.31 -4.94 16.82
N ASP A 2 8.51 -3.64 17.15
CA ASP A 2 7.43 -2.73 17.60
C ASP A 2 7.67 -1.29 17.12
N GLU A 3 7.96 -1.11 15.84
CA GLU A 3 8.03 0.25 15.28
C GLU A 3 7.57 0.28 13.81
N TYR A 4 6.41 -0.32 13.53
CA TYR A 4 5.66 0.07 12.34
C TYR A 4 4.93 1.38 12.68
N CYS A 5 5.16 2.43 11.89
CA CYS A 5 4.58 3.74 12.12
C CYS A 5 3.04 3.65 12.04
N GLN A 6 2.39 3.61 13.20
CA GLN A 6 0.95 3.46 13.32
C GLN A 6 0.24 4.72 12.83
N ALA A 7 -0.83 4.55 12.04
CA ALA A 7 -1.72 5.66 11.71
C ALA A 7 -2.33 6.21 13.02
N LYS A 8 -2.10 7.50 13.31
CA LYS A 8 -2.71 8.14 14.47
C LYS A 8 -4.23 8.28 14.26
N PRO A 9 -5.03 8.21 15.34
CA PRO A 9 -6.45 8.52 15.25
C PRO A 9 -6.66 9.88 14.57
N THR A 10 -7.47 9.90 13.52
CA THR A 10 -7.74 11.08 12.70
C THR A 10 -9.23 11.20 12.42
N ARG A 11 -9.70 12.42 12.15
CA ARG A 11 -11.06 12.70 11.67
C ARG A 11 -11.14 12.76 10.14
N ALA A 12 -10.04 12.45 9.45
CA ALA A 12 -9.99 12.45 8.00
C ALA A 12 -10.89 11.35 7.43
N ASP A 13 -11.68 11.69 6.42
CA ASP A 13 -12.56 10.75 5.74
C ASP A 13 -11.78 9.77 4.84
N TYR A 14 -10.55 10.11 4.47
CA TYR A 14 -9.70 9.32 3.58
C TYR A 14 -8.27 9.16 4.11
N LEU A 15 -7.72 7.97 3.89
CA LEU A 15 -6.33 7.61 4.19
C LEU A 15 -5.65 7.10 2.92
N PHE A 16 -4.70 7.88 2.40
CA PHE A 16 -3.88 7.50 1.25
C PHE A 16 -2.50 7.07 1.72
N VAL A 17 -1.97 6.00 1.12
CA VAL A 17 -0.60 5.53 1.33
C VAL A 17 0.14 5.59 -0.01
N ALA A 18 1.40 6.02 0.01
CA ALA A 18 2.24 6.05 -1.19
C ALA A 18 3.53 5.25 -0.96
N GLY A 19 3.92 4.46 -1.94
CA GLY A 19 5.16 3.69 -1.95
C GLY A 19 5.71 3.56 -3.37
N HIS A 20 6.95 3.09 -3.54
CA HIS A 20 7.52 2.97 -4.87
C HIS A 20 7.00 1.72 -5.62
N HIS A 21 7.03 0.55 -4.96
CA HIS A 21 6.71 -0.73 -5.58
C HIS A 21 5.21 -1.10 -5.45
N PRO A 22 4.59 -1.65 -6.50
CA PRO A 22 3.18 -2.07 -6.46
C PRO A 22 2.99 -3.39 -5.72
N MET A 23 1.92 -3.50 -4.92
CA MET A 23 1.46 -4.80 -4.43
C MET A 23 0.91 -5.64 -5.59
N TYR A 24 0.09 -5.00 -6.43
CA TYR A 24 -0.52 -5.61 -7.60
C TYR A 24 -0.12 -4.81 -8.83
N SER A 25 0.39 -5.51 -9.84
CA SER A 25 0.70 -4.92 -11.14
C SER A 25 0.58 -5.97 -12.23
N ILE A 26 0.07 -5.54 -13.39
CA ILE A 26 0.09 -6.27 -14.66
C ILE A 26 1.25 -5.82 -15.58
N GLY A 27 2.16 -4.97 -15.08
CA GLY A 27 3.36 -4.54 -15.78
C GLY A 27 4.49 -5.58 -15.76
N ASP A 28 5.62 -5.22 -16.37
CA ASP A 28 6.76 -6.14 -16.57
C ASP A 28 7.35 -6.70 -15.26
N HIS A 29 7.29 -5.93 -14.18
CA HIS A 29 7.81 -6.35 -12.87
C HIS A 29 6.79 -7.17 -12.06
N GLY A 30 5.52 -7.15 -12.47
CA GLY A 30 4.44 -7.93 -11.86
C GLY A 30 4.13 -7.55 -10.41
N SER A 31 3.32 -8.40 -9.77
CA SER A 31 2.87 -8.21 -8.38
C SER A 31 3.94 -8.67 -7.38
N ASP A 32 4.17 -7.88 -6.33
CA ASP A 32 5.10 -8.23 -5.24
C ASP A 32 4.37 -8.98 -4.11
N LYS A 33 4.64 -10.29 -4.00
CA LYS A 33 4.03 -11.15 -2.97
C LYS A 33 4.40 -10.76 -1.55
N TYR A 34 5.63 -10.29 -1.33
CA TYR A 34 6.08 -9.89 0.00
C TYR A 34 5.32 -8.64 0.47
N LEU A 35 5.10 -7.68 -0.43
CA LEU A 35 4.28 -6.50 -0.13
C LEU A 35 2.82 -6.87 0.09
N ILE A 36 2.24 -7.77 -0.70
CA ILE A 36 0.87 -8.26 -0.47
C ILE A 36 0.75 -8.88 0.93
N GLU A 37 1.69 -9.75 1.32
CA GLU A 37 1.64 -10.46 2.62
C GLU A 37 1.70 -9.50 3.82
N ILE A 38 2.44 -8.39 3.71
CA ILE A 38 2.62 -7.44 4.82
C ILE A 38 1.62 -6.30 4.78
N PHE A 39 1.41 -5.66 3.62
CA PHE A 39 0.63 -4.43 3.53
C PHE A 39 -0.86 -4.67 3.40
N LYS A 40 -1.29 -5.71 2.68
CA LYS A 40 -2.73 -6.01 2.54
C LYS A 40 -3.45 -6.11 3.90
N PRO A 41 -2.99 -6.90 4.88
CA PRO A 41 -3.69 -6.99 6.16
C PRO A 41 -3.70 -5.66 6.92
N LEU A 42 -2.60 -4.89 6.87
CA LEU A 42 -2.54 -3.56 7.49
C LEU A 42 -3.51 -2.58 6.83
N PHE A 43 -3.57 -2.57 5.50
CA PHE A 43 -4.44 -1.64 4.77
C PHE A 43 -5.91 -1.95 5.00
N GLU A 44 -6.27 -3.23 5.15
CA GLU A 44 -7.59 -3.66 5.56
C GLU A 44 -7.90 -3.26 7.02
N GLU A 45 -6.95 -3.43 7.94
CA GLU A 45 -7.10 -3.06 9.36
C GLU A 45 -7.35 -1.54 9.54
N TYR A 46 -6.58 -0.70 8.85
CA TYR A 46 -6.69 0.77 8.96
C TYR A 46 -7.65 1.41 7.95
N ASN A 47 -8.41 0.62 7.18
CA ASN A 47 -9.32 1.12 6.15
C ASN A 47 -8.66 2.13 5.18
N VAL A 48 -7.47 1.78 4.67
CA VAL A 48 -6.75 2.61 3.68
C VAL A 48 -7.62 2.77 2.44
N THR A 49 -7.82 4.00 2.01
CA THR A 49 -8.65 4.36 0.85
C THR A 49 -8.00 3.95 -0.46
N ALA A 50 -6.71 4.26 -0.63
CA ALA A 50 -5.95 3.86 -1.79
C ALA A 50 -4.44 3.81 -1.50
N TYR A 51 -3.77 2.90 -2.18
CA TYR A 51 -2.31 2.79 -2.24
C TYR A 51 -1.84 3.27 -3.62
N LEU A 52 -0.97 4.28 -3.62
CA LEU A 52 -0.37 4.84 -4.83
C LEU A 52 1.05 4.28 -4.98
N SER A 53 1.33 3.68 -6.13
CA SER A 53 2.63 3.10 -6.44
C SER A 53 3.04 3.31 -7.88
N GLY A 54 4.35 3.21 -8.15
CA GLY A 54 4.93 3.30 -9.48
C GLY A 54 5.68 2.03 -9.82
N HIS A 55 6.99 2.16 -10.08
CA HIS A 55 7.92 1.11 -10.49
C HIS A 55 7.69 0.60 -11.92
N ASP A 56 6.48 0.19 -12.26
CA ASP A 56 6.13 -0.08 -13.64
C ASP A 56 5.95 1.25 -14.39
N HIS A 57 6.60 1.38 -15.54
CA HIS A 57 6.58 2.60 -16.36
C HIS A 57 5.29 2.68 -17.20
N ASN A 58 4.15 2.50 -16.54
CA ASN A 58 2.81 2.58 -17.11
C ASN A 58 1.85 3.21 -16.08
N LEU A 59 0.59 3.39 -16.47
CA LEU A 59 -0.49 3.77 -15.56
C LEU A 59 -1.49 2.62 -15.49
N GLN A 60 -1.91 2.29 -14.26
CA GLN A 60 -2.85 1.21 -13.94
C GLN A 60 -3.85 1.71 -12.89
#